data_AF-A0A1I6GUM7-F1
#
_entry.id   AF-A0A1I6GUM7-F1
#
_cell.length_a   1.000
_cell.length_b   1.000
_cell.length_c   1.000
_cell.angle_alpha   90.00
_cell.angle_beta   90.00
_cell.angle_gamma   90.00
#
_symmetry.space_group_name_H-M   'P 1'
#
loop_
_entity.id
_entity.type
_entity.pdbx_description
1 polymer ?
#
loop_
_entity_poly.entity_id
_entity_poly.type
_entity_poly.pdbx_seq_one_letter_code
_entity_poly.pdbx_strand_id
1 'polypeptide(L)'
;MRFTRYDYAGVALLALVAVVGVALLPTLPDRFAVHFGTAGPDSFVAPLVGVLLLPAIGVGTVAFLRLVPERTGTDDVPASYGLLLSAFLAYVQGVVLAWNLGYGVDVTTAVLPVAAVFVVVSLAVNYR
;
A
#
# COMPACT_ATOMS: atom_id res chain seq x y z
N MET A 1 -22.08 -9.86 -1.92
CA MET A 1 -21.86 -9.20 -0.60
C MET A 1 -21.81 -7.69 -0.77
N ARG A 2 -21.98 -6.92 0.31
CA ARG A 2 -21.98 -5.45 0.25
C ARG A 2 -20.68 -4.92 0.84
N PHE A 3 -19.95 -4.10 0.08
CA PHE A 3 -18.78 -3.37 0.59
C PHE A 3 -19.11 -2.65 1.88
N THR A 4 -18.21 -2.76 2.86
CA THR A 4 -18.37 -2.18 4.19
C THR A 4 -17.70 -0.80 4.27
N ARG A 5 -17.98 -0.05 5.34
CA ARG A 5 -17.30 1.22 5.63
C ARG A 5 -15.77 1.09 5.70
N TYR A 6 -15.26 -0.07 6.13
CA TYR A 6 -13.82 -0.32 6.23
C TYR A 6 -13.17 -0.47 4.85
N ASP A 7 -13.88 -1.11 3.91
CA ASP A 7 -13.40 -1.25 2.53
C ASP A 7 -13.35 0.12 1.84
N TYR A 8 -14.40 0.94 2.00
CA TYR A 8 -14.41 2.29 1.46
C TYR A 8 -13.31 3.17 2.08
N ALA A 9 -13.08 3.07 3.39
CA ALA A 9 -12.00 3.80 4.06
C ALA A 9 -10.62 3.37 3.54
N GLY A 10 -10.40 2.06 3.33
CA GLY A 10 -9.16 1.54 2.77
C GLY A 10 -8.91 2.04 1.35
N VAL A 11 -9.92 1.95 0.47
CA VAL A 11 -9.84 2.46 -0.89
C VAL A 11 -9.63 3.98 -0.91
N ALA A 12 -10.30 4.73 -0.02
CA ALA A 12 -10.13 6.17 0.09
C ALA A 12 -8.70 6.55 0.51
N LEU A 13 -8.08 5.81 1.43
CA LEU A 13 -6.68 6.02 1.82
C LEU A 13 -5.72 5.79 0.65
N LEU A 14 -5.91 4.71 -0.11
CA LEU A 14 -5.08 4.39 -1.27
C LEU A 14 -5.28 5.42 -2.39
N ALA A 15 -6.53 5.83 -2.64
CA ALA A 15 -6.84 6.88 -3.61
C ALA A 15 -6.21 8.22 -3.20
N LEU A 16 -6.26 8.57 -1.91
CA LEU A 16 -5.65 9.78 -1.39
C LEU A 16 -4.14 9.79 -1.65
N VAL A 17 -3.42 8.70 -1.33
CA VAL A 17 -1.97 8.66 -1.53
C VAL A 17 -1.61 8.69 -3.02
N ALA A 18 -2.43 8.08 -3.88
CA ALA A 18 -2.25 8.16 -5.34
C ALA A 18 -2.44 9.60 -5.85
N VAL A 19 -3.50 10.30 -5.40
CA VAL A 19 -3.75 11.71 -5.74
C VAL A 19 -2.59 12.60 -5.29
N VAL A 20 -2.09 12.40 -4.07
CA VAL A 20 -0.91 13.13 -3.55
C VAL A 20 0.31 12.89 -4.44
N GLY A 21 0.61 11.63 -4.79
CA GLY A 21 1.75 11.33 -5.66
C GLY A 21 1.57 11.92 -7.07
N VAL A 22 0.36 11.91 -7.63
CA VAL A 22 0.07 12.50 -8.96
C VAL A 22 0.27 14.01 -8.92
N ALA A 23 -0.20 14.68 -7.86
CA ALA A 23 0.00 16.11 -7.67
C ALA A 23 1.49 16.49 -7.55
N LEU A 24 2.33 15.57 -7.08
CA LEU A 24 3.77 15.75 -6.91
C LEU A 24 4.60 15.29 -8.12
N LEU A 25 3.98 14.79 -9.20
CA LEU A 25 4.71 14.36 -10.41
C LEU A 25 5.72 15.39 -10.94
N PRO A 26 5.43 16.71 -10.99
CA PRO A 26 6.38 17.69 -11.50
C PRO A 26 7.66 17.84 -10.67
N THR A 27 7.65 17.38 -9.41
CA THR A 27 8.80 17.46 -8.49
C THR A 27 9.55 16.13 -8.36
N LEU A 28 9.05 15.06 -8.97
CA LEU A 28 9.66 13.74 -8.90
C LEU A 28 10.79 13.60 -9.92
N PRO A 29 11.81 12.76 -9.63
CA PRO A 29 12.87 12.46 -10.57
C PRO A 29 12.35 11.68 -11.78
N ASP A 30 13.05 11.72 -12.91
CA ASP A 30 12.69 10.96 -14.12
C ASP A 30 12.65 9.44 -13.90
N ARG A 31 13.35 8.94 -12.87
CA ARG A 31 13.40 7.54 -12.48
C ARG A 31 12.93 7.39 -11.05
N PHE A 32 11.76 6.79 -10.88
CA PHE A 32 11.15 6.58 -9.57
C PHE A 32 11.54 5.21 -9.01
N ALA A 33 12.20 5.19 -7.84
CA ALA A 33 12.58 3.98 -7.16
C ALA A 33 11.36 3.24 -6.60
N VAL A 34 11.26 1.93 -6.85
CA VAL A 34 10.15 1.07 -6.39
C VAL A 34 10.60 -0.15 -5.61
N HIS A 35 11.89 -0.47 -5.61
CA HIS A 35 12.47 -1.56 -4.84
C HIS A 35 13.79 -1.12 -4.23
N PHE A 36 14.06 -1.62 -3.02
CA PHE A 36 15.18 -1.22 -2.17
C PHE A 36 15.87 -2.49 -1.68
N GLY A 37 17.09 -2.72 -2.21
CA GLY A 37 17.97 -3.79 -1.79
C GLY A 37 18.88 -3.38 -0.64
N THR A 38 19.88 -4.20 -0.35
CA THR A 38 20.84 -3.97 0.75
C THR A 38 21.80 -2.79 0.51
N ALA A 39 22.00 -2.40 -0.76
CA ALA A 39 22.86 -1.28 -1.15
C ALA A 39 22.07 0.00 -1.49
N GLY A 40 20.75 0.02 -1.28
CA GLY A 40 19.86 1.11 -1.68
C GLY A 40 18.90 0.72 -2.81
N PRO A 41 18.31 1.69 -3.53
CA PRO A 41 17.34 1.41 -4.58
C PRO A 41 17.98 0.68 -5.77
N ASP A 42 17.37 -0.41 -6.21
CA ASP A 42 17.89 -1.30 -7.26
C ASP A 42 16.93 -1.51 -8.44
N SER A 43 15.68 -1.05 -8.32
CA SER A 43 14.68 -1.07 -9.41
C SER A 43 13.92 0.26 -9.51
N PHE A 44 13.69 0.67 -10.75
CA PHE A 44 13.12 1.98 -11.08
C PHE A 44 12.10 1.87 -12.21
N VAL A 45 11.11 2.75 -12.18
CA VAL A 45 10.06 2.88 -13.20
C VAL A 45 9.83 4.35 -13.55
N ALA A 46 8.98 4.60 -14.56
CA ALA A 46 8.50 5.95 -14.85
C ALA A 46 7.70 6.52 -13.66
N PRO A 47 7.76 7.84 -13.37
CA PRO A 47 7.16 8.41 -12.15
C PRO A 47 5.66 8.15 -12.00
N LEU A 48 4.91 8.26 -13.09
CA LEU A 48 3.47 7.96 -13.08
C LEU A 48 3.19 6.50 -12.67
N VAL A 49 4.01 5.56 -13.15
CA VAL A 49 3.90 4.15 -12.75
C VAL A 49 4.23 3.99 -11.28
N GLY A 50 5.33 4.58 -10.81
CA GLY A 50 5.76 4.48 -9.41
C GLY A 50 4.76 5.06 -8.41
N VAL A 51 4.09 6.15 -8.79
CA VAL A 51 3.04 6.78 -7.99
C VAL A 51 1.76 5.93 -7.90
N LEU A 52 1.38 5.26 -8.99
CA LEU A 52 0.09 4.58 -9.10
C LEU A 52 0.15 3.07 -8.80
N LEU A 53 1.31 2.44 -8.94
CA LEU A 53 1.44 0.98 -8.90
C LEU A 53 0.99 0.39 -7.55
N LEU A 54 1.56 0.86 -6.44
CA LEU A 54 1.25 0.31 -5.13
C LEU A 54 -0.20 0.61 -4.69
N PRO A 55 -0.74 1.84 -4.87
CA PRO A 55 -2.16 2.09 -4.64
C PRO A 55 -3.10 1.22 -5.49
N ALA A 56 -2.77 1.02 -6.77
CA ALA A 56 -3.57 0.19 -7.67
C ALA A 56 -3.57 -1.28 -7.23
N ILE A 57 -2.39 -1.81 -6.84
CA ILE A 57 -2.29 -3.15 -6.25
C ILE A 57 -3.15 -3.24 -5.00
N GLY A 58 -3.07 -2.26 -4.09
CA GLY A 58 -3.87 -2.24 -2.86
C GLY A 58 -5.37 -2.26 -3.12
N VAL A 59 -5.87 -1.44 -4.05
CA VAL A 59 -7.30 -1.43 -4.42
C VAL A 59 -7.70 -2.77 -5.04
N GLY A 60 -6.86 -3.31 -5.92
CA GLY A 60 -7.05 -4.65 -6.49
C GLY A 60 -7.12 -5.73 -5.42
N THR A 61 -6.27 -5.68 -4.40
CA THR A 61 -6.28 -6.63 -3.28
C THR A 61 -7.54 -6.49 -2.44
N VAL A 62 -7.99 -5.28 -2.10
CA VAL A 62 -9.27 -5.10 -1.37
C VAL A 62 -10.44 -5.67 -2.15
N ALA A 63 -10.50 -5.42 -3.47
CA ALA A 63 -11.52 -6.01 -4.33
C ALA A 63 -11.41 -7.55 -4.36
N PHE A 64 -10.20 -8.09 -4.50
CA PHE A 64 -9.96 -9.54 -4.50
C PHE A 64 -10.46 -10.22 -3.21
N LEU A 65 -10.15 -9.64 -2.05
CA LEU A 65 -10.56 -10.15 -0.73
C LEU A 65 -12.08 -10.18 -0.53
N ARG A 66 -12.85 -9.45 -1.35
CA ARG A 66 -14.33 -9.44 -1.32
C ARG A 66 -14.94 -10.32 -2.38
N LEU A 67 -14.42 -10.23 -3.60
CA LEU A 67 -15.03 -10.83 -4.78
C LEU A 67 -14.71 -12.32 -4.90
N VAL A 68 -13.53 -12.76 -4.44
CA VAL A 68 -13.16 -14.18 -4.55
C VAL A 68 -13.99 -15.04 -3.60
N PRO A 69 -14.05 -14.78 -2.28
CA PRO A 69 -14.87 -15.58 -1.36
C PRO A 69 -16.33 -15.68 -1.80
N GLU A 70 -16.90 -14.58 -2.29
CA GLU A 70 -18.26 -14.54 -2.83
C GLU A 70 -18.46 -15.49 -4.02
N ARG A 71 -17.45 -15.67 -4.87
CA ARG A 71 -17.51 -16.52 -6.08
C ARG A 71 -17.18 -17.98 -5.77
N THR A 72 -16.30 -18.24 -4.81
CA THR A 72 -15.80 -19.58 -4.49
C THR A 72 -16.51 -20.24 -3.31
N GLY A 73 -17.30 -19.48 -2.53
CA GLY A 73 -17.94 -19.96 -1.31
C GLY A 73 -16.97 -20.23 -0.17
N THR A 74 -15.77 -19.64 -0.20
CA THR A 74 -14.78 -19.73 0.89
C THR A 74 -15.10 -18.72 1.99
N ASP A 75 -14.47 -18.89 3.16
CA ASP A 75 -14.63 -17.95 4.27
C ASP A 75 -14.18 -16.53 3.90
N ASP A 76 -14.92 -15.55 4.43
CA ASP A 76 -14.62 -14.15 4.24
C ASP A 76 -13.40 -13.71 5.04
N VAL A 77 -12.60 -12.82 4.44
CA VAL A 77 -11.56 -12.11 5.15
C VAL A 77 -12.17 -10.91 5.89
N PRO A 78 -11.93 -10.69 7.19
CA PRO A 78 -12.51 -9.58 7.93
C PRO A 78 -12.27 -8.21 7.27
N ALA A 79 -13.26 -7.32 7.27
CA ALA A 79 -13.10 -6.00 6.65
C ALA A 79 -12.11 -5.06 7.36
N SER A 80 -11.89 -5.28 8.65
CA SER A 80 -10.79 -4.67 9.39
C SER A 80 -9.42 -5.02 8.81
N TYR A 81 -9.21 -6.24 8.32
CA TYR A 81 -7.95 -6.64 7.68
C TYR A 81 -7.70 -5.88 6.38
N GLY A 82 -8.73 -5.73 5.53
CA GLY A 82 -8.63 -4.95 4.29
C GLY A 82 -8.25 -3.49 4.54
N LEU A 83 -8.82 -2.86 5.58
CA LEU A 83 -8.42 -1.52 6.01
C LEU A 83 -6.98 -1.49 6.53
N LEU A 84 -6.60 -2.43 7.40
CA LEU A 84 -5.25 -2.51 7.96
C LEU A 84 -4.19 -2.64 6.86
N LEU A 85 -4.43 -3.53 5.89
CA LEU A 85 -3.57 -3.70 4.72
C LEU A 85 -3.50 -2.41 3.90
N SER A 86 -4.64 -1.77 3.63
CA SER A 86 -4.68 -0.51 2.88
C SER A 86 -3.88 0.60 3.57
N ALA A 87 -3.98 0.71 4.89
CA ALA A 87 -3.22 1.67 5.68
C ALA A 87 -1.72 1.38 5.65
N PHE A 88 -1.32 0.10 5.75
CA PHE A 88 0.07 -0.31 5.61
C PHE A 88 0.64 0.04 4.22
N LEU A 89 -0.08 -0.29 3.15
CA LEU A 89 0.35 0.03 1.78
C LEU A 89 0.41 1.54 1.52
N ALA A 90 -0.55 2.31 2.04
CA ALA A 90 -0.51 3.76 1.97
C ALA A 90 0.69 4.36 2.73
N TYR A 91 1.02 3.81 3.90
CA TYR A 91 2.23 4.17 4.64
C TYR A 91 3.51 3.90 3.82
N VAL A 92 3.64 2.70 3.26
CA VAL A 92 4.80 2.33 2.41
C VAL A 92 4.90 3.28 1.22
N GLN A 93 3.80 3.57 0.52
CA GLN A 93 3.80 4.52 -0.60
C GLN A 93 4.26 5.91 -0.15
N GLY A 94 3.82 6.38 1.03
CA GLY A 94 4.26 7.65 1.59
C GLY A 94 5.78 7.70 1.85
N VAL A 95 6.34 6.63 2.43
CA VAL A 95 7.79 6.49 2.66
C VAL A 95 8.57 6.49 1.34
N VAL A 96 8.12 5.70 0.36
CA VAL A 96 8.75 5.61 -0.96
C VAL A 96 8.68 6.97 -1.68
N LEU A 97 7.56 7.68 -1.58
CA LEU A 97 7.41 9.01 -2.14
C LEU A 97 8.36 10.01 -1.47
N ALA A 98 8.47 9.96 -0.14
CA ALA A 98 9.40 10.82 0.61
C ALA A 98 10.86 10.58 0.20
N TRP A 99 11.27 9.33 0.00
CA TRP A 99 12.58 9.01 -0.53
C TRP A 99 12.81 9.59 -1.92
N ASN A 100 11.87 9.38 -2.85
CA ASN A 100 11.98 9.88 -4.22
C ASN A 100 11.97 11.42 -4.31
N LEU A 101 11.39 12.11 -3.33
CA LEU A 101 11.48 13.57 -3.20
C LEU A 101 12.82 14.07 -2.60
N GLY A 102 13.70 13.17 -2.18
CA GLY A 102 15.03 13.50 -1.67
C GLY A 102 15.08 13.77 -0.15
N TYR A 103 14.07 13.39 0.63
CA TYR A 103 14.05 13.63 2.09
C TYR A 103 15.03 12.77 2.90
N GLY A 104 15.86 11.92 2.28
CA GLY A 104 16.89 11.14 2.96
C GLY A 104 16.38 10.05 3.93
N VAL A 105 15.14 9.60 3.76
CA VAL A 105 14.49 8.59 4.61
C VAL A 105 15.04 7.18 4.33
N ASP A 106 15.60 6.50 5.32
CA ASP A 106 15.93 5.08 5.17
C ASP A 106 14.64 4.24 5.08
N VAL A 107 14.30 3.81 3.85
CA VAL A 107 13.08 3.06 3.56
C VAL A 107 13.04 1.74 4.32
N THR A 108 14.18 1.06 4.46
CA THR A 108 14.26 -0.23 5.14
C THR A 108 13.94 -0.07 6.63
N THR A 109 14.55 0.92 7.27
CA THR A 109 14.35 1.21 8.69
C THR A 109 12.96 1.77 8.97
N ALA A 110 12.37 2.53 8.04
CA ALA A 110 10.99 3.00 8.16
C ALA A 110 9.96 1.87 8.00
N VAL A 111 10.15 0.97 7.01
CA VAL A 111 9.15 -0.03 6.65
C VAL A 111 9.24 -1.30 7.52
N LEU A 112 10.44 -1.81 7.83
CA LEU A 112 10.60 -3.10 8.52
C LEU A 112 9.87 -3.17 9.87
N PRO A 113 10.00 -2.19 10.79
CA PRO A 113 9.31 -2.26 12.08
C PRO A 113 7.78 -2.21 11.90
N VAL A 114 7.29 -1.41 10.96
CA VAL A 114 5.86 -1.28 10.68
C VAL A 114 5.31 -2.55 10.03
N ALA A 115 6.10 -3.20 9.17
CA ALA A 115 5.75 -4.50 8.60
C ALA A 115 5.64 -5.58 9.69
N ALA A 116 6.54 -5.58 10.69
CA ALA A 116 6.44 -6.49 11.84
C ALA A 116 5.16 -6.24 12.65
N VAL A 117 4.83 -4.98 12.93
CA VAL A 117 3.56 -4.62 13.61
C VAL A 117 2.36 -5.05 12.79
N PHE A 118 2.37 -4.82 11.48
CA PHE A 118 1.32 -5.24 10.56
C PHE A 118 1.08 -6.75 10.63
N VAL A 119 2.14 -7.56 10.60
CA VAL A 119 2.04 -9.02 10.71
C VAL A 119 1.44 -9.43 12.06
N VAL A 120 1.95 -8.89 13.17
CA VAL A 120 1.44 -9.22 14.52
C VAL A 120 -0.04 -8.88 14.67
N VAL A 121 -0.45 -7.68 14.25
CA VAL A 121 -1.85 -7.24 14.31
C VAL A 121 -2.73 -8.06 13.37
N SER A 122 -2.25 -8.38 12.17
CA SER A 122 -2.99 -9.21 11.21
C SER A 122 -3.29 -10.59 11.76
N LEU A 123 -2.31 -11.22 12.41
CA LEU A 123 -2.52 -12.51 13.09
C LEU A 123 -3.58 -12.35 14.19
N ALA A 124 -3.48 -11.32 15.03
CA ALA A 124 -4.45 -11.07 16.10
C ALA A 124 -5.89 -10.81 15.59
N VAL A 125 -6.05 -10.22 14.40
CA VAL A 125 -7.35 -10.00 13.74
C VAL A 125 -7.92 -11.30 13.15
N ASN A 126 -7.07 -12.21 12.68
CA ASN A 126 -7.49 -13.46 12.03
C ASN A 126 -7.79 -14.60 13.02
N TYR A 127 -7.32 -14.53 14.27
CA TYR A 127 -7.60 -15.54 15.31
C TYR A 127 -8.83 -15.23 16.18
N ARG A 128 -9.70 -14.29 15.77
CA ARG A 128 -10.95 -13.93 16.45
C ARG A 128 -12.15 -14.27 15.60
#